data_AF-A0A7C2Y8F4-F1
#
_entry.id   AF-A0A7C2Y8F4-F1
#
_cell.length_a   1.000
_cell.length_b   1.000
_cell.length_c   1.000
_cell.angle_alpha   90.00
_cell.angle_beta   90.00
_cell.angle_gamma   90.00
#
_symmetry.space_group_name_H-M   'P 1'
#
loop_
_entity.id
_entity.type
_entity.pdbx_description
1 polymer ?
#
loop_
_entity_poly.entity_id
_entity_poly.type
_entity_poly.pdbx_seq_one_letter_code
_entity_poly.pdbx_strand_id
1 'polypeptide(L)'
;MQVLLEPDEAWSLMLVITSYVVDHSGISGEAKARVRRWRNDRAVGTVEMDQLCLEMNRALGNYLDEKTTRQIRMRGRYITTRDLRLAARPPAGEEVQA
;
A
#
# COMPACT_ATOMS: atom_id res chain seq x y z
N MET A 1 -3.74 -0.55 -13.04
CA MET A 1 -3.38 -1.97 -12.81
C MET A 1 -4.26 -2.43 -11.68
N GLN A 2 -5.08 -3.46 -11.87
CA GLN A 2 -6.04 -3.88 -10.85
C GLN A 2 -5.51 -5.12 -10.15
N VAL A 3 -5.21 -4.99 -8.86
CA VAL A 3 -4.92 -6.12 -7.97
C VAL A 3 -6.20 -6.37 -7.19
N LEU A 4 -6.71 -7.59 -7.26
CA LEU A 4 -7.88 -8.04 -6.53
C LEU A 4 -7.53 -9.36 -5.86
N LEU A 5 -7.54 -9.38 -4.54
CA LEU A 5 -7.29 -10.55 -3.72
C LEU A 5 -8.58 -11.33 -3.52
N GLU A 6 -8.48 -12.65 -3.57
CA GLU A 6 -9.46 -13.57 -3.00
C GLU A 6 -9.30 -13.65 -1.47
N PRO A 7 -10.32 -14.09 -0.71
CA PRO A 7 -10.22 -14.21 0.75
C PRO A 7 -9.02 -15.03 1.22
N ASP A 8 -8.66 -16.10 0.53
CA ASP A 8 -7.51 -16.97 0.87
C ASP A 8 -6.16 -16.26 0.67
N GLU A 9 -6.06 -15.43 -0.36
CA GLU A 9 -4.88 -14.62 -0.63
C GLU A 9 -4.73 -13.49 0.39
N ALA A 10 -5.84 -12.81 0.71
CA ALA A 10 -5.89 -11.79 1.76
C ALA A 10 -5.52 -12.37 3.13
N TRP A 11 -6.01 -13.58 3.44
CA TRP A 11 -5.67 -14.29 4.68
C TRP A 11 -4.18 -14.65 4.73
N SER A 12 -3.62 -15.15 3.62
CA SER A 12 -2.20 -15.47 3.51
C SER A 12 -1.31 -14.23 3.74
N LEU A 13 -1.68 -13.08 3.15
CA LEU A 13 -0.95 -11.83 3.35
C LEU A 13 -1.06 -11.35 4.81
N MET A 14 -2.26 -11.40 5.39
CA MET A 14 -2.49 -11.05 6.79
C MET A 14 -1.65 -11.91 7.74
N LEU A 15 -1.52 -13.22 7.47
CA LEU A 15 -0.67 -14.12 8.25
C LEU A 15 0.80 -13.69 8.26
N VAL A 16 1.34 -13.35 7.09
CA VAL A 16 2.73 -12.91 6.97
C VAL A 16 2.96 -11.61 7.74
N ILE A 17 2.07 -10.62 7.55
CA ILE A 17 2.16 -9.33 8.23
C ILE A 17 2.06 -9.50 9.74
N THR A 18 1.07 -10.23 10.23
CA THR A 18 0.87 -10.42 11.67
C THR A 18 1.98 -11.23 12.32
N SER A 19 2.52 -12.24 11.63
CA SER A 19 3.69 -12.98 12.11
C SER A 19 4.91 -12.06 12.25
N TYR A 20 5.19 -11.25 11.22
CA TYR A 20 6.27 -10.28 11.27
C TYR A 20 6.12 -9.31 12.45
N VAL A 21 4.91 -8.77 12.67
CA VAL A 21 4.62 -7.90 13.82
C VAL A 21 4.86 -8.62 15.14
N VAL A 22 4.35 -9.83 15.33
CA VAL A 22 4.51 -10.59 16.59
C VAL A 22 5.99 -10.84 16.92
N ASP A 23 6.81 -11.06 15.90
CA ASP A 23 8.21 -11.45 16.07
C ASP A 23 9.15 -10.24 16.17
N HIS A 24 8.86 -9.13 15.47
CA HIS A 24 9.83 -8.05 15.27
C HIS A 24 9.44 -6.71 15.91
N SER A 25 8.21 -6.54 16.39
CA SER A 25 7.74 -5.23 16.89
C SER A 25 8.08 -4.91 18.35
N GLY A 26 8.69 -5.84 19.09
CA GLY A 26 9.01 -5.64 20.52
C GLY A 26 7.78 -5.47 21.43
N ILE A 27 6.57 -5.78 20.96
CA ILE A 27 5.33 -5.64 21.73
C ILE A 27 5.24 -6.65 22.89
N SER A 28 4.46 -6.29 23.91
CA SER A 28 4.25 -7.11 25.11
C SER A 28 3.60 -8.47 24.78
N GLY A 29 3.77 -9.45 25.68
CA GLY A 29 3.13 -10.77 25.54
C GLY A 29 1.60 -10.69 25.41
N GLU A 30 0.96 -9.78 26.15
CA GLU A 30 -0.47 -9.52 26.06
C GLU A 30 -0.86 -8.97 24.68
N ALA A 31 -0.08 -8.02 24.13
CA ALA A 31 -0.31 -7.50 22.79
C ALA A 31 -0.15 -8.59 21.73
N LYS A 32 0.84 -9.48 21.84
CA LYS A 32 1.00 -10.65 20.95
C LYS A 32 -0.22 -11.57 21.03
N ALA A 33 -0.74 -11.83 22.23
CA ALA A 33 -1.93 -12.66 22.41
C ALA A 33 -3.18 -12.03 21.76
N ARG A 34 -3.34 -10.70 21.85
CA ARG A 34 -4.41 -9.96 21.16
C ARG A 34 -4.31 -10.05 19.64
N VAL A 35 -3.11 -9.92 19.07
CA VAL A 35 -2.90 -10.08 17.61
C VAL A 35 -3.25 -11.50 17.16
N ARG A 36 -2.81 -12.51 17.91
CA ARG A 36 -3.15 -13.91 17.62
C ARG A 36 -4.65 -14.19 17.69
N ARG A 37 -5.35 -13.62 18.68
CA ARG A 37 -6.81 -13.72 18.78
C ARG A 37 -7.50 -13.03 17.58
N TRP A 38 -7.11 -11.79 17.29
CA TRP A 38 -7.66 -11.04 16.15
C TRP A 38 -7.53 -11.78 14.81
N ARG A 39 -6.41 -12.51 14.65
CA ARG A 39 -6.17 -13.39 13.50
C ARG A 39 -7.13 -14.58 13.46
N ASN A 40 -7.35 -15.24 14.60
CA ASN A 40 -8.24 -16.39 14.69
C ASN A 40 -9.71 -16.00 14.44
N ASP A 41 -10.12 -14.80 14.87
CA ASP A 41 -11.45 -14.26 14.60
C ASP A 41 -11.70 -14.00 13.09
N ARG A 42 -10.63 -13.95 12.30
CA ARG A 42 -10.63 -13.75 10.83
C ARG A 42 -10.15 -15.00 10.10
N ALA A 43 -10.73 -16.14 10.45
CA ALA A 43 -10.52 -17.37 9.69
C ALA A 43 -11.21 -17.30 8.32
N VAL A 44 -10.71 -18.06 7.35
CA VAL A 44 -11.36 -18.19 6.04
C VAL A 44 -12.81 -18.65 6.21
N GLY A 45 -13.74 -17.98 5.52
CA GLY A 45 -15.17 -18.25 5.59
C GLY A 45 -15.93 -17.48 6.68
N THR A 46 -15.25 -16.62 7.46
CA THR A 46 -15.94 -15.69 8.39
C THR A 46 -16.27 -14.36 7.70
N VAL A 47 -17.32 -13.69 8.20
CA VAL A 47 -17.73 -12.36 7.72
C VAL A 47 -16.61 -11.33 7.94
N GLU A 48 -15.86 -11.48 9.03
CA GLU A 48 -14.73 -10.63 9.36
C GLU A 48 -13.59 -10.77 8.35
N MET A 49 -13.38 -11.98 7.78
CA MET A 49 -12.38 -12.22 6.75
C MET A 49 -12.82 -11.65 5.40
N ASP A 50 -14.09 -11.79 5.04
CA ASP A 50 -14.65 -11.17 3.83
C ASP A 50 -14.52 -9.63 3.89
N GLN A 51 -14.85 -9.05 5.04
CA GLN A 51 -14.70 -7.61 5.26
C GLN A 51 -13.23 -7.17 5.19
N LEU A 52 -12.31 -7.93 5.80
CA LEU A 52 -10.88 -7.65 5.70
C LEU A 52 -10.40 -7.69 4.24
N CYS A 53 -10.84 -8.68 3.46
CA CYS A 53 -10.49 -8.81 2.06
C CYS A 53 -10.95 -7.58 1.24
N LEU A 54 -12.20 -7.12 1.46
CA LEU A 54 -12.72 -5.91 0.82
C LEU A 54 -11.90 -4.66 1.18
N GLU A 55 -11.55 -4.50 2.46
CA GLU A 55 -10.75 -3.38 2.93
C GLU A 55 -9.33 -3.38 2.36
N MET A 56 -8.70 -4.54 2.29
CA MET A 56 -7.36 -4.71 1.70
C MET A 56 -7.37 -4.39 0.21
N ASN A 57 -8.36 -4.90 -0.53
CA ASN A 57 -8.54 -4.60 -1.94
C ASN A 57 -8.73 -3.10 -2.19
N ARG A 58 -9.55 -2.42 -1.39
CA ARG A 58 -9.73 -0.97 -1.46
C ARG A 58 -8.42 -0.22 -1.18
N ALA A 59 -7.70 -0.61 -0.13
CA ALA A 59 -6.45 0.05 0.26
C ALA A 59 -5.36 -0.12 -0.82
N LEU A 60 -5.19 -1.33 -1.36
CA LEU A 60 -4.25 -1.62 -2.42
C LEU A 60 -4.61 -0.88 -3.71
N GLY A 61 -5.88 -0.88 -4.10
CA GLY A 61 -6.38 -0.14 -5.26
C GLY A 61 -6.05 1.35 -5.16
N ASN A 62 -6.43 1.99 -4.04
CA ASN A 62 -6.15 3.40 -3.81
C ASN A 62 -4.65 3.72 -3.87
N TYR A 63 -3.81 2.88 -3.26
CA TYR A 63 -2.36 3.09 -3.28
C TYR A 63 -1.77 2.96 -4.69
N LEU A 64 -2.17 1.93 -5.44
CA LEU A 64 -1.70 1.70 -6.80
C LEU A 64 -2.18 2.79 -7.75
N ASP A 65 -3.41 3.26 -7.61
CA ASP A 65 -3.98 4.33 -8.43
C ASP A 65 -3.28 5.66 -8.13
N GLU A 66 -3.03 6.00 -6.86
CA GLU A 66 -2.26 7.19 -6.48
C GLU A 66 -0.85 7.15 -7.10
N LYS A 67 -0.17 6.00 -7.05
CA LYS A 67 1.16 5.82 -7.63
C LYS A 67 1.16 5.90 -9.15
N THR A 68 0.17 5.27 -9.80
CA THR A 68 0.05 5.25 -11.26
C THR A 68 -0.32 6.62 -11.81
N THR A 69 -1.22 7.36 -11.15
CA THR A 69 -1.59 8.74 -11.51
C THR A 69 -0.40 9.69 -11.42
N ARG A 70 0.58 9.39 -10.55
CA ARG A 70 1.84 10.12 -10.45
C ARG A 70 2.89 9.69 -11.46
N GLN A 71 2.59 8.83 -12.43
CA GLN A 71 3.53 8.39 -13.45
C GLN A 71 2.95 8.64 -14.84
N ILE A 72 3.75 9.28 -15.70
CA ILE A 72 3.43 9.45 -17.11
C ILE A 72 4.45 8.63 -17.91
N ARG A 73 3.97 7.85 -18.87
CA ARG A 73 4.83 7.13 -19.81
C ARG A 73 5.21 8.08 -20.95
N MET A 74 6.47 8.50 -21.01
CA MET A 74 6.99 9.30 -22.12
C MET A 74 8.15 8.56 -22.80
N ARG A 75 8.07 8.41 -24.13
CA ARG A 75 9.12 7.82 -24.98
C ARG A 75 9.69 6.50 -24.45
N GLY A 76 8.82 5.63 -23.92
CA GLY A 76 9.23 4.30 -23.41
C GLY A 76 9.81 4.27 -22.00
N ARG A 77 9.91 5.40 -21.29
CA ARG A 77 10.31 5.48 -19.88
C ARG A 77 9.14 5.93 -19.00
N TYR A 78 9.07 5.43 -17.77
CA TYR A 78 8.13 5.92 -16.75
C TYR A 78 8.77 7.10 -16.04
N ILE A 79 8.13 8.27 -16.12
CA ILE A 79 8.59 9.51 -15.48
C ILE A 79 7.57 9.87 -14.39
N THR A 80 8.03 10.21 -13.19
CA THR A 80 7.10 10.67 -12.15
C THR A 80 6.63 12.10 -12.43
N THR A 81 5.40 12.45 -12.07
CA THR A 81 4.87 13.81 -12.20
C THR A 81 5.66 14.82 -11.36
N ARG A 82 6.37 14.37 -10.32
CA ARG A 82 7.33 15.19 -9.58
C ARG A 82 8.54 15.57 -10.44
N ASP A 83 9.11 14.60 -11.17
CA ASP A 83 10.26 14.83 -12.03
C ASP A 83 9.91 15.77 -13.20
N LEU A 84 8.70 15.65 -13.74
CA LEU A 84 8.18 16.58 -14.76
C LEU A 84 8.06 18.02 -14.24
N ARG A 85 7.56 18.22 -13.01
CA ARG A 85 7.50 19.56 -12.40
C ARG A 85 8.87 20.15 -12.12
N LEU A 86 9.84 19.32 -11.73
CA LEU A 86 11.22 19.76 -11.51
C LEU A 86 11.91 20.14 -12.83
N ALA A 87 11.68 19.37 -13.90
CA ALA A 87 12.18 19.68 -15.23
C ALA A 87 11.51 20.92 -15.87
N ALA A 88 10.24 21.19 -15.55
CA ALA A 88 9.50 22.34 -16.05
C ALA A 88 9.73 23.64 -15.24
N ARG A 89 10.48 23.58 -14.12
CA ARG A 89 10.79 24.77 -13.35
C ARG A 89 11.92 25.53 -14.06
N PRO A 90 11.71 26.78 -14.50
CA PRO A 90 12.78 27.57 -15.07
C PRO A 90 13.90 27.74 -14.01
N PRO A 91 15.18 27.77 -14.42
CA PRO A 91 16.27 28.02 -13.49
C PRO A 91 16.00 29.35 -12.79
N ALA A 92 15.98 29.33 -11.46
CA ALA A 92 15.86 30.54 -10.66
C ALA A 92 17.16 31.34 -10.84
N GLY A 93 17.17 32.31 -11.75
CA GLY A 93 18.35 33.14 -11.95
C GLY A 93 18.50 33.90 -13.27
N GLU A 94 17.50 34.00 -14.14
CA GLU A 94 17.55 35.00 -15.23
C GLU A 94 16.66 36.20 -14.84
N GLU A 95 17.26 37.12 -14.08
CA GLU A 95 16.83 38.52 -14.07
C GLU A 95 16.92 39.02 -15.51
N VAL A 96 15.77 39.18 -16.16
CA VAL A 96 15.67 39.84 -17.46
C VAL A 96 15.91 41.33 -17.24
N GLN A 97 17.16 41.77 -17.41
CA GLN A 97 17.46 43.15 -17.75
C GLN A 97 17.24 43.34 -19.26
N ALA A 98 16.19 44.06 -19.62
CA ALA A 98 16.11 44.90 -20.82
C ALA A 98 14.96 45.89 -20.67
#